data_AF-A0A5E7J8F7-F1
#
_entry.id   AF-A0A5E7J8F7-F1
#
_cell.length_a   1.000
_cell.length_b   1.000
_cell.length_c   1.000
_cell.angle_alpha   90.00
_cell.angle_beta   90.00
_cell.angle_gamma   90.00
#
_symmetry.space_group_name_H-M   'P 1'
#
loop_
_entity.id
_entity.type
_entity.pdbx_description
1 polymer ?
#
loop_
_entity_poly.entity_id
_entity_poly.type
_entity_poly.pdbx_seq_one_letter_code
_entity_poly.pdbx_strand_id
1 'polypeptide(L)'
;MNQTIQQSQAVLQALRGRISLSTSEMYKMIGREEPVRASRFKVVPLGKNTFDVIERSTGRSRGPRTGHDSACRYTQQLEDRADFFASVRAITRYACRTAFRWTIGIAIGLVVFAYYGAQ
;
A
#
# COMPACT_ATOMS: atom_id res chain seq x y z
N MET A 1 32.99 20.43 -12.32
CA MET A 1 31.54 20.16 -12.51
C MET A 1 31.01 21.17 -13.50
N ASN A 2 30.34 20.73 -14.57
CA ASN A 2 29.91 21.62 -15.66
C ASN A 2 28.52 22.20 -15.36
N GLN A 3 28.40 23.53 -15.31
CA GLN A 3 27.16 24.22 -14.93
C GLN A 3 26.01 23.96 -15.92
N THR A 4 26.30 23.75 -17.20
CA THR A 4 25.29 23.43 -18.23
C THR A 4 24.65 22.06 -18.01
N ILE A 5 25.42 21.10 -17.47
CA ILE A 5 24.91 19.75 -17.13
C ILE A 5 23.97 19.82 -15.92
N GLN A 6 24.24 20.70 -14.95
CA GLN A 6 23.36 20.87 -13.79
C GLN A 6 22.05 21.56 -14.16
N GLN A 7 22.10 22.55 -15.04
CA GLN A 7 20.90 23.22 -15.55
C GLN A 7 19.99 22.27 -16.34
N SER A 8 20.56 21.43 -17.21
CA SER A 8 19.77 20.44 -17.95
C SER A 8 19.14 19.40 -17.03
N GLN A 9 19.84 18.94 -16.00
CA GLN A 9 19.30 18.04 -14.98
C GLN A 9 18.17 18.68 -14.18
N ALA A 10 18.31 19.93 -13.76
CA ALA A 10 17.28 20.67 -13.04
C ALA A 10 16.01 20.84 -13.90
N VAL A 11 16.16 21.17 -15.18
CA VAL A 11 15.04 21.26 -16.14
C VAL A 11 14.36 19.91 -16.33
N LEU A 12 15.12 18.82 -16.48
CA LEU A 12 14.56 17.48 -16.59
C LEU A 12 13.82 17.04 -15.31
N GLN A 13 14.33 17.38 -14.14
CA GLN A 13 13.65 17.12 -12.87
C GLN A 13 12.34 17.91 -12.76
N ALA A 14 12.35 19.19 -13.14
CA ALA A 14 11.14 20.01 -13.17
C ALA A 14 10.09 19.44 -14.14
N LEU A 15 10.51 18.99 -15.32
CA LEU A 15 9.62 18.34 -16.30
C LEU A 15 9.05 17.02 -15.77
N ARG A 16 9.87 16.18 -15.14
CA ARG A 16 9.40 14.94 -14.48
C ARG A 16 8.37 15.23 -13.38
N GLY A 17 8.60 16.27 -12.58
CA GLY A 17 7.65 16.72 -11.56
C GLY A 17 6.30 17.13 -12.16
N ARG A 18 6.33 17.91 -13.24
CA ARG A 18 5.10 18.33 -13.96
C ARG A 18 4.36 17.16 -14.59
N ILE A 19 5.07 16.19 -15.19
CA ILE A 19 4.45 14.98 -15.76
C ILE A 19 3.75 14.17 -14.66
N SER A 20 4.39 14.02 -13.49
CA SER A 20 3.78 13.34 -12.36
C SER A 20 2.51 14.04 -11.85
N LEU A 21 2.54 15.39 -11.79
CA LEU A 21 1.39 16.22 -11.39
C LEU A 21 0.26 16.25 -12.43
N SER A 22 0.58 16.10 -13.71
CA SER A 22 -0.44 15.97 -14.75
C SER A 22 -1.10 14.59 -14.72
N THR A 23 -0.34 13.55 -14.38
CA THR A 23 -0.81 12.16 -14.30
C THR A 23 -1.79 11.96 -13.14
N SER A 24 -1.39 12.27 -11.90
CA SER A 24 -1.92 13.45 -11.24
C SER A 24 -3.42 13.74 -11.33
N GLU A 25 -3.60 14.95 -11.81
CA GLU A 25 -4.87 15.58 -12.11
C GLU A 25 -5.71 14.76 -13.08
N MET A 26 -5.11 14.07 -14.05
CA MET A 26 -5.82 13.19 -14.98
C MET A 26 -6.56 12.07 -14.23
N TYR A 27 -5.90 11.39 -13.27
CA TYR A 27 -6.56 10.35 -12.47
C TYR A 27 -7.72 10.92 -11.65
N LYS A 28 -7.54 12.10 -11.04
CA LYS A 28 -8.61 12.80 -10.31
C LYS A 28 -9.80 13.16 -11.20
N MET A 29 -9.56 13.65 -12.42
CA MET A 29 -10.61 13.95 -13.39
C MET A 29 -11.40 12.70 -13.82
N ILE A 30 -10.73 11.54 -13.90
CA ILE A 30 -11.36 10.26 -14.22
C ILE A 30 -12.05 9.64 -12.97
N GLY A 31 -12.02 10.32 -11.82
CA GLY A 31 -12.58 9.82 -10.56
C GLY A 31 -11.83 8.61 -10.00
N ARG A 32 -10.53 8.47 -10.34
CA ARG A 32 -9.65 7.42 -9.84
C ARG A 32 -8.72 7.99 -8.79
N GLU A 33 -8.63 7.30 -7.65
CA GLU A 33 -7.72 7.66 -6.56
C GLU A 33 -6.28 7.35 -6.98
N GLU A 34 -5.36 8.30 -6.76
CA GLU A 34 -3.93 8.06 -6.85
C GLU A 34 -3.43 7.39 -5.56
N PRO A 35 -2.53 6.40 -5.61
CA PRO A 35 -1.61 6.04 -6.68
C PRO A 35 -2.12 4.87 -7.52
N VAL A 36 -1.69 4.77 -8.79
CA VAL A 36 -1.79 3.52 -9.56
C VAL A 36 -0.83 2.50 -8.95
N ARG A 37 -1.22 1.92 -7.82
CA ARG A 37 -0.63 0.67 -7.38
C ARG A 37 -0.85 -0.30 -8.52
N ALA A 38 0.25 -0.85 -9.03
CA ALA A 38 0.18 -1.94 -9.98
C ALA A 38 -0.74 -3.01 -9.40
N SER A 39 -1.84 -3.31 -10.11
CA SER A 39 -2.82 -4.33 -9.70
C SER A 39 -2.05 -5.57 -9.24
N ARG A 40 -2.27 -5.99 -7.99
CA ARG A 40 -1.63 -7.15 -7.39
C ARG A 40 -2.15 -8.43 -8.04
N PHE A 41 -3.36 -8.41 -8.57
CA PHE A 41 -3.95 -9.52 -9.31
C PHE A 41 -4.08 -9.19 -10.79
N LYS A 42 -3.76 -10.15 -11.65
CA LYS A 42 -3.90 -10.08 -13.10
C LYS A 42 -4.96 -11.08 -13.55
N VAL A 43 -5.92 -10.62 -14.34
CA VAL A 43 -6.86 -11.49 -15.04
C VAL A 43 -6.23 -11.95 -16.35
N VAL A 44 -6.10 -13.25 -16.56
CA VAL A 44 -5.55 -13.85 -17.78
C VAL A 44 -6.60 -14.73 -18.43
N PRO A 45 -6.94 -14.53 -19.72
CA PRO A 45 -7.87 -15.41 -20.41
C PRO A 45 -7.25 -16.79 -20.63
N LEU A 46 -7.99 -17.85 -20.28
CA LEU A 46 -7.62 -19.26 -20.48
C LEU A 46 -8.36 -19.90 -21.68
N GLY A 47 -9.33 -19.18 -22.27
CA GLY A 47 -10.19 -19.65 -23.37
C GLY A 47 -11.56 -20.15 -22.88
N LYS A 48 -12.50 -20.41 -23.81
CA LYS A 48 -13.87 -20.87 -23.49
C LYS A 48 -14.60 -20.03 -22.42
N ASN A 49 -14.43 -18.70 -22.45
CA ASN A 49 -14.97 -17.76 -21.46
C ASN A 49 -14.50 -18.02 -20.01
N THR A 50 -13.33 -18.65 -19.86
CA THR A 50 -12.67 -18.84 -18.56
C THR A 50 -11.49 -17.90 -18.43
N PHE A 51 -11.34 -17.35 -17.23
CA PHE A 51 -10.31 -16.39 -16.88
C PHE A 51 -9.63 -16.84 -15.59
N ASP A 52 -8.31 -16.90 -15.61
CA ASP A 52 -7.53 -17.11 -14.39
C ASP A 52 -7.25 -15.79 -13.69
N VAL A 53 -7.14 -15.85 -12.37
CA VAL A 53 -6.67 -14.73 -11.56
C VAL A 53 -5.30 -15.09 -11.00
N ILE A 54 -4.27 -14.42 -11.48
CA ILE A 54 -2.88 -14.67 -11.14
C ILE A 54 -2.37 -13.56 -10.23
N GLU A 55 -1.80 -13.92 -9.08
CA GLU A 55 -1.12 -12.97 -8.21
C GLU A 55 0.22 -12.56 -8.84
N ARG A 56 0.45 -11.25 -9.00
CA ARG A 56 1.60 -10.68 -9.72
C ARG A 56 2.94 -10.93 -9.02
N SER A 57 2.95 -10.94 -7.70
CA SER A 57 4.17 -11.13 -6.89
C SER A 57 4.61 -12.60 -6.84
N THR A 58 3.66 -13.54 -6.75
CA THR A 58 3.94 -14.96 -6.53
C THR A 58 3.76 -15.81 -7.79
N GLY A 59 3.11 -15.27 -8.83
CA GLY A 59 2.73 -16.01 -10.02
C GLY A 59 1.69 -17.11 -9.75
N ARG A 60 1.09 -17.15 -8.56
CA ARG A 60 0.13 -18.20 -8.19
C ARG A 60 -1.24 -17.94 -8.79
N SER A 61 -1.78 -18.95 -9.46
CA SER A 61 -3.19 -19.00 -9.88
C SER A 61 -4.10 -19.13 -8.66
N ARG A 62 -5.13 -18.30 -8.58
CA ARG A 62 -6.20 -18.34 -7.57
C ARG A 62 -7.43 -19.09 -8.05
N GLY A 63 -7.32 -19.76 -9.19
CA GLY A 63 -8.33 -20.62 -9.79
C GLY A 63 -9.10 -19.94 -10.93
N PRO A 64 -9.54 -20.73 -11.92
CA PRO A 64 -10.28 -20.23 -13.06
C PRO A 64 -11.70 -19.79 -12.65
N ARG A 65 -12.16 -18.69 -13.25
CA ARG A 65 -13.51 -18.15 -13.12
C ARG A 65 -14.18 -18.08 -14.49
N THR A 66 -15.48 -18.37 -14.53
CA THR A 66 -16.28 -18.32 -15.75
C THR A 66 -16.86 -16.93 -15.93
N GLY A 67 -16.61 -16.30 -17.08
CA GLY A 67 -17.05 -14.93 -17.37
C GLY A 67 -16.05 -13.86 -16.93
N HIS A 68 -15.93 -12.82 -17.75
CA HIS A 68 -14.99 -11.72 -17.51
C HIS A 68 -15.37 -10.91 -16.26
N ASP A 69 -16.65 -10.57 -16.12
CA ASP A 69 -17.17 -9.78 -15.00
C ASP A 69 -16.97 -10.49 -13.65
N SER A 70 -17.16 -11.81 -13.61
CA SER A 70 -16.94 -12.60 -12.39
C SER A 70 -15.47 -12.61 -11.98
N ALA A 71 -14.55 -12.70 -12.96
CA ALA A 71 -13.11 -12.64 -12.72
C ALA A 71 -12.70 -11.25 -12.23
N CYS A 72 -13.20 -10.18 -12.84
CA CYS A 72 -12.96 -8.80 -12.41
C CYS A 72 -13.47 -8.54 -10.98
N ARG A 73 -14.72 -8.92 -10.68
CA ARG A 73 -15.28 -8.78 -9.33
C ARG A 73 -14.49 -9.58 -8.30
N TYR A 74 -14.03 -10.78 -8.66
CA TYR A 74 -13.19 -11.58 -7.78
C TYR A 74 -11.82 -10.92 -7.55
N THR A 75 -11.19 -10.35 -8.59
CA THR A 75 -9.95 -9.60 -8.39
C THR A 75 -10.12 -8.40 -7.47
N GLN A 76 -11.22 -7.65 -7.61
CA GLN A 76 -11.50 -6.51 -6.74
C GLN A 76 -11.65 -6.94 -5.27
N GLN A 77 -12.38 -8.02 -5.00
CA GLN A 77 -12.51 -8.57 -3.63
C GLN A 77 -11.15 -9.00 -3.04
N LEU A 78 -10.23 -9.49 -3.86
CA LEU A 78 -8.90 -9.87 -3.40
C LEU A 78 -8.03 -8.65 -3.08
N GLU A 79 -8.13 -7.57 -3.87
CA GLU A 79 -7.48 -6.29 -3.57
C GLU A 79 -8.01 -5.69 -2.27
N ASP A 80 -9.34 -5.61 -2.12
CA ASP A 80 -9.99 -5.04 -0.93
C ASP A 80 -9.56 -5.78 0.35
N ARG A 81 -9.51 -7.11 0.29
CA ARG A 81 -9.02 -7.94 1.40
C ARG A 81 -7.55 -7.66 1.70
N ALA A 82 -6.71 -7.55 0.67
CA ALA A 82 -5.29 -7.28 0.86
C ALA A 82 -5.04 -5.91 1.49
N ASP A 83 -5.80 -4.89 1.10
CA ASP A 83 -5.71 -3.54 1.68
C ASP A 83 -6.28 -3.49 3.11
N PHE A 84 -7.36 -4.23 3.39
CA PHE A 84 -7.85 -4.41 4.74
C PHE A 84 -6.78 -5.05 5.65
N PHE A 85 -6.15 -6.15 5.24
CA PHE A 85 -5.09 -6.77 6.05
C PHE A 85 -3.87 -5.86 6.21
N ALA A 86 -3.52 -5.08 5.19
CA ALA A 86 -2.43 -4.12 5.28
C ALA A 86 -2.72 -3.01 6.31
N SER A 87 -3.94 -2.47 6.30
CA SER A 87 -4.37 -1.44 7.26
C SER A 87 -4.47 -1.99 8.68
N VAL A 88 -5.08 -3.16 8.89
CA VAL A 88 -5.13 -3.83 10.19
C VAL A 88 -3.73 -4.08 10.73
N ARG A 89 -2.80 -4.58 9.90
CA ARG A 89 -1.42 -4.81 10.33
C ARG A 89 -0.72 -3.52 10.75
N ALA A 90 -0.96 -2.41 10.06
CA ALA A 90 -0.40 -1.10 10.41
C ALA A 90 -0.95 -0.59 11.74
N ILE A 91 -2.27 -0.66 11.92
CA ILE A 91 -2.96 -0.27 13.15
C ILE A 91 -2.49 -1.11 14.33
N THR A 92 -2.47 -2.44 14.19
CA THR A 92 -2.02 -3.36 15.25
C THR A 92 -0.58 -3.07 15.65
N ARG A 93 0.31 -2.80 14.68
CA ARG A 93 1.70 -2.44 14.99
C ARG A 93 1.80 -1.12 15.77
N TYR A 94 1.02 -0.12 15.37
CA TYR A 94 0.99 1.17 16.06
C TYR A 94 0.43 1.05 17.48
N ALA A 95 -0.70 0.36 17.64
CA ALA A 95 -1.35 0.12 18.92
C ALA A 95 -0.43 -0.66 19.87
N CYS A 96 0.18 -1.74 19.39
CA CYS A 96 1.13 -2.54 20.15
C CYS A 96 2.32 -1.69 20.61
N ARG A 97 2.95 -0.92 19.71
CA ARG A 97 4.09 -0.05 20.06
C ARG A 97 3.70 1.03 21.08
N THR A 98 2.49 1.57 20.98
CA THR A 98 2.00 2.58 21.92
C THR A 98 1.71 1.95 23.29
N ALA A 99 1.03 0.81 23.33
CA ALA A 99 0.77 0.06 24.55
C ALA A 99 2.06 -0.31 25.28
N PHE A 100 3.07 -0.85 24.57
CA PHE A 100 4.37 -1.17 25.16
C PHE A 100 5.09 0.05 25.75
N ARG A 101 4.95 1.24 25.14
CA ARG A 101 5.54 2.47 25.69
C ARG A 101 4.87 2.90 26.98
N TRP A 102 3.53 2.81 27.04
CA TRP A 102 2.78 3.14 28.25
C TRP A 102 3.03 2.13 29.37
N THR A 103 3.11 0.84 29.07
CA THR A 103 3.39 -0.18 30.09
C THR A 103 4.78 -0.01 30.70
N ILE A 104 5.80 0.30 29.89
CA ILE A 104 7.15 0.62 30.38
C ILE A 104 7.11 1.87 31.28
N GLY A 105 6.41 2.92 30.85
CA GLY A 105 6.27 4.14 31.66
C GLY A 105 5.60 3.90 33.01
N ILE A 106 4.50 3.14 33.03
CA ILE A 106 3.78 2.77 34.26
C ILE A 106 4.66 1.89 35.16
N ALA A 107 5.36 0.91 34.59
CA ALA A 107 6.25 0.03 35.35
C ALA A 107 7.37 0.83 36.03
N ILE A 108 8.02 1.75 35.31
CA ILE A 108 9.04 2.64 35.90
C ILE A 108 8.42 3.51 37.00
N GLY A 109 7.24 4.07 36.76
CA GLY A 109 6.53 4.87 37.76
C GLY A 109 6.22 4.08 39.04
N LEU A 110 5.76 2.83 38.92
CA LEU A 110 5.50 1.95 40.06
C LEU A 110 6.78 1.59 40.83
N VAL A 111 7.89 1.35 40.14
CA VAL A 111 9.19 1.09 40.77
C VAL A 111 9.68 2.30 41.57
N VAL A 112 9.58 3.50 41.00
CA VAL A 112 9.95 4.75 41.69
C VAL A 112 9.02 4.98 42.89
N PHE A 113 7.72 4.82 42.72
CA PHE A 113 6.75 4.97 43.80
C PHE A 113 7.00 4.00 44.95
N ALA A 114 7.28 2.72 44.65
CA ALA A 114 7.62 1.73 45.68
C ALA A 114 8.94 2.07 46.39
N TYR A 115 9.93 2.61 45.67
CA TYR A 115 11.22 2.99 46.24
C TYR A 115 11.09 4.18 47.21
N TYR A 116 10.38 5.24 46.81
CA TYR A 116 10.21 6.44 47.64
C TYR A 116 9.09 6.36 48.68
N GLY A 117 8.08 5.50 48.45
CA GLY A 117 6.98 5.29 49.40
C GLY A 117 7.27 4.26 50.49
N ALA A 118 8.37 3.52 50.37
CA ALA A 118 8.84 2.56 51.39
C ALA A 118 9.95 3.13 52.30
N GLN A 119 10.34 4.40 52.12
CA GLN A 119 11.16 5.16 53.08
C GLN A 119 10.27 5.97 54.01
#